data_AF-A0A0N4YE17-F1
#
_entry.id   AF-A0A0N4YE17-F1
#
_cell.length_a   1.000
_cell.length_b   1.000
_cell.length_c   1.000
_cell.angle_alpha   90.00
_cell.angle_beta   90.00
_cell.angle_gamma   90.00
#
_symmetry.space_group_name_H-M   'P 1'
#
loop_
_entity.id
_entity.type
_entity.pdbx_description
1 polymer ?
#
loop_
_entity_poly.entity_id
_entity_poly.type
_entity_poly.pdbx_seq_one_letter_code
_entity_poly.pdbx_strand_id
1 'polypeptide(L)' 'MERILDDNQPVEQAGFRKNFSCVDQIQTVAQLIERSRAYHTPLVLVDYRKASDSVEINAVIKALVHAGVRTIALRPTS' A
#
# COMPACT_ATOMS: atom_id res chain seq x y z
N MET A 1 -0.40 -6.93 15.91
CA MET A 1 -1.14 -6.13 14.90
C MET A 1 -0.29 -6.02 13.64
N GLU A 2 0.97 -5.61 13.73
CA GLU A 2 1.96 -5.56 12.64
C GLU A 2 1.93 -6.79 11.72
N ARG A 3 2.15 -8.01 12.24
CA ARG A 3 2.13 -9.24 11.41
C ARG A 3 0.83 -9.43 10.63
N ILE A 4 -0.32 -9.15 11.24
CA ILE A 4 -1.63 -9.26 10.56
C ILE A 4 -1.71 -8.26 9.41
N LEU A 5 -1.24 -7.03 9.60
CA LEU A 5 -1.25 -6.02 8.55
C LEU A 5 -0.23 -6.33 7.45
N ASP A 6 0.97 -6.77 7.81
CA ASP A 6 2.04 -7.12 6.86
C ASP A 6 1.69 -8.35 6.00
N ASP A 7 1.03 -9.36 6.58
CA ASP A 7 0.56 -10.55 5.86
C ASP A 7 -0.55 -10.20 4.85
N ASN A 8 -1.30 -9.12 5.09
CA ASN A 8 -2.34 -8.63 4.19
C ASN A 8 -1.82 -7.64 3.13
N GLN A 9 -0.52 -7.32 3.12
CA GLN A 9 0.07 -6.42 2.14
C GLN A 9 0.66 -7.18 0.94
N PRO A 10 0.43 -6.67 -0.29
CA PRO A 10 1.02 -7.24 -1.49
C PRO A 10 2.55 -7.13 -1.46
N VAL A 11 3.27 -8.04 -2.14
CA VAL A 11 4.74 -8.04 -2.16
C VAL A 11 5.32 -6.77 -2.80
N GLU A 12 4.54 -6.11 -3.65
CA GLU A 12 4.89 -4.86 -4.33
C GLU A 12 4.86 -3.64 -3.41
N GLN A 13 4.18 -3.72 -2.26
CA GLN A 13 4.14 -2.63 -1.27
C GLN A 13 5.41 -2.64 -0.40
N ALA A 14 6.31 -1.70 -0.65
CA ALA A 14 7.47 -1.43 0.22
C ALA A 14 7.23 -0.30 1.21
N GLY A 15 6.30 0.62 0.92
CA GLY A 15 5.97 1.72 1.80
C GLY A 15 5.37 1.21 3.11
N PHE A 16 5.90 1.71 4.23
CA PHE A 16 5.45 1.35 5.59
C PHE A 16 5.55 -0.14 5.92
N ARG A 17 6.46 -0.88 5.25
CA ARG A 17 6.64 -2.32 5.46
C ARG A 17 8.05 -2.65 5.91
N LYS A 18 8.16 -3.45 6.96
CA LYS A 18 9.46 -3.82 7.53
C LYS A 18 10.25 -4.68 6.54
N ASN A 19 11.55 -4.40 6.42
CA ASN A 19 12.49 -5.09 5.53
C ASN A 19 12.28 -4.85 4.02
N PHE A 20 11.46 -3.86 3.63
CA PHE A 20 11.35 -3.42 2.24
C PHE A 20 11.98 -2.04 2.07
N SER A 21 12.65 -1.82 0.93
CA SER A 21 13.33 -0.56 0.63
C SER A 21 12.69 0.17 -0.54
N CYS A 22 12.62 1.50 -0.43
CA CYS A 22 12.28 2.38 -1.56
C CYS A 22 13.27 2.20 -2.73
N VAL A 23 14.52 1.83 -2.44
CA VAL A 23 15.54 1.57 -3.48
C VAL A 23 15.12 0.38 -4.37
N ASP A 24 14.64 -0.70 -3.77
CA ASP A 24 14.19 -1.88 -4.51
C ASP A 24 12.97 -1.55 -5.40
N GLN A 25 12.06 -0.70 -4.90
CA GLN A 25 10.93 -0.21 -5.69
C GLN A 25 11.36 0.68 -6.85
N ILE A 26 12.30 1.62 -6.65
CA ILE A 26 12.83 2.46 -7.73
C ILE A 26 13.46 1.58 -8.82
N GLN A 27 14.26 0.58 -8.42
CA GLN A 27 14.85 -0.35 -9.37
C GLN A 27 13.78 -1.15 -10.13
N THR A 28 12.72 -1.59 -9.44
CA THR A 28 11.60 -2.31 -10.06
C THR A 28 10.85 -1.43 -11.06
N VAL A 29 10.57 -0.17 -10.71
CA VAL A 29 9.92 0.80 -11.61
C VAL A 29 10.78 1.08 -12.84
N ALA A 30 12.11 1.21 -12.68
CA ALA A 30 13.02 1.37 -13.81
C ALA A 30 12.92 0.18 -14.79
N GLN A 31 12.88 -1.06 -14.28
CA GLN A 31 12.69 -2.25 -15.11
C GLN A 31 11.31 -2.29 -15.81
N LEU A 32 10.25 -1.85 -15.12
CA LEU A 32 8.90 -1.73 -15.69
C LEU A 32 8.86 -0.74 -16.85
N ILE A 33 9.53 0.40 -16.73
CA ILE A 33 9.64 1.41 -17.80
C ILE A 33 10.33 0.81 -19.03
N GLU A 34 11.45 0.11 -18.84
CA GLU A 34 12.19 -0.50 -19.95
C GLU A 34 11.37 -1.60 -20.65
N ARG A 35 10.68 -2.46 -19.88
CA ARG A 35 9.80 -3.49 -20.47
C ARG A 35 8.58 -2.89 -21.16
N SER A 36 7.97 -1.87 -20.58
CA SER A 36 6.85 -1.14 -21.19
C SER A 36 7.22 -0.62 -22.58
N ARG A 37 8.41 -0.02 -22.72
CA ARG A 37 8.95 0.42 -24.01
C ARG A 37 9.18 -0.74 -24.97
N ALA A 38 9.85 -1.81 -24.52
CA ALA A 38 10.18 -2.96 -25.35
C ALA A 38 8.93 -3.66 -25.94
N TYR A 39 7.87 -3.79 -25.14
CA TYR A 39 6.64 -4.48 -25.54
C TYR A 39 5.52 -3.53 -25.99
N HIS A 40 5.81 -2.24 -26.19
CA HIS A 40 4.82 -1.22 -26.57
C HIS A 40 3.56 -1.23 -25.68
N THR A 41 3.74 -1.55 -24.40
CA THR A 41 2.65 -1.64 -23.43
C THR A 41 2.57 -0.32 -22.66
N PRO A 42 1.40 0.35 -22.57
CA PRO A 42 1.29 1.61 -21.86
C PRO A 42 1.56 1.43 -20.36
N LEU A 43 2.38 2.31 -19.78
CA LEU A 43 2.65 2.39 -18.36
C LEU A 43 2.06 3.69 -17.81
N VAL A 44 1.31 3.60 -16.71
CA VAL A 44 0.71 4.75 -16.01
C VAL A 44 1.21 4.77 -14.58
N LEU A 45 1.71 5.94 -14.14
CA LEU A 45 2.06 6.21 -12.75
C LEU A 45 1.01 7.15 -12.16
N VAL A 46 0.50 6.79 -10.98
CA VAL A 46 -0.56 7.55 -10.30
C VAL A 46 -0.05 8.02 -8.94
N ASP A 47 -0.29 9.30 -8.64
CA ASP A 47 -0.02 9.90 -7.33
C ASP A 47 -1.32 10.48 -6.75
N TYR A 48 -1.50 10.33 -5.44
CA TYR A 48 -2.69 10.80 -4.73
C TYR A 48 -2.36 12.03 -3.89
N ARG A 49 -2.99 13.16 -4.25
CA ARG A 49 -2.84 14.40 -3.49
C ARG A 49 -3.41 14.24 -2.07
N LYS A 50 -2.57 14.49 -1.06
CA LYS A 50 -2.93 14.43 0.37
C LYS A 50 -3.63 13.11 0.76
N ALA A 51 -3.07 11.97 0.34
CA ALA A 51 -3.69 10.64 0.51
C ALA A 51 -4.13 10.35 1.97
N SER A 52 -3.35 10.79 2.96
CA SER A 52 -3.70 10.58 4.38
C SER A 52 -4.85 11.47 4.86
N ASP A 53 -5.01 12.68 4.30
CA ASP A 53 -6.07 13.61 4.69
C ASP A 53 -7.39 13.34 3.94
N SER A 54 -7.32 12.73 2.76
CA SER A 54 -8.46 12.50 1.88
C SER A 54 -9.14 11.13 2.08
N VAL A 55 -8.55 10.25 2.88
CA VAL A 55 -9.09 8.91 3.12
C VAL A 55 -10.35 8.96 3.98
N GLU A 56 -11.37 8.18 3.60
CA GLU A 56 -12.62 8.06 4.36
C GLU A 56 -12.43 7.11 5.56
N ILE A 57 -12.70 7.60 6.77
CA ILE A 57 -12.40 6.87 8.01
C ILE A 57 -13.17 5.54 8.09
N ASN A 58 -14.46 5.50 7.69
CA ASN A 58 -15.22 4.26 7.75
C ASN A 58 -14.68 3.21 6.78
N ALA A 59 -14.16 3.61 5.62
CA ALA A 59 -13.48 2.73 4.69
C ALA A 59 -12.21 2.14 5.31
N VAL A 60 -11.41 2.94 6.02
CA VAL A 60 -10.23 2.45 6.75
C VAL A 60 -10.63 1.45 7.84
N ILE A 61 -11.64 1.77 8.65
CA ILE A 61 -12.14 0.86 9.70
C ILE A 61 -12.62 -0.46 9.09
N LYS A 62 -13.40 -0.41 8.00
CA LYS A 62 -13.86 -1.61 7.29
C LYS A 62 -12.70 -2.44 6.75
N ALA A 63 -11.67 -1.80 6.20
CA ALA A 63 -10.47 -2.48 5.71
C ALA A 63 -9.69 -3.16 6.85
N LEU A 64 -9.55 -2.49 8.00
CA LEU A 64 -8.90 -3.07 9.19
C LEU A 64 -9.66 -4.28 9.73
N VAL A 65 -10.99 -4.23 9.75
CA VAL A 65 -11.83 -5.38 10.14
C VAL A 65 -11.66 -6.54 9.16
N HIS A 66 -11.64 -6.28 7.84
CA HIS A 66 -11.39 -7.31 6.82
C HIS A 66 -9.99 -7.93 6.96
N ALA A 67 -8.99 -7.14 7.32
CA ALA A 67 -7.64 -7.64 7.60
C ALA A 67 -7.56 -8.48 8.90
N GLY A 68 -8.64 -8.56 9.70
CA GLY A 68 -8.69 -9.34 10.94
C GLY A 68 -8.31 -8.56 12.19
N VAL A 69 -8.27 -7.22 12.14
CA VAL A 69 -8.07 -6.39 13.32
C VAL A 69 -9.33 -6.37 14.17
N ARG A 70 -9.22 -6.78 15.44
CA ARG A 70 -10.35 -6.85 16.36
C ARG A 70 -10.95 -5.47 16.63
N THR A 71 -12.28 -5.37 16.57
CA THR A 71 -13.06 -4.13 16.73
C THR A 71 -12.82 -3.40 18.06
N ILE A 72 -12.43 -4.11 19.12
CA ILE A 72 -12.10 -3.48 20.42
C ILE A 72 -10.91 -2.53 20.33
N ALA A 73 -9.99 -2.76 19.39
CA ALA A 73 -8.85 -1.88 19.12
C ALA A 73 -9.19 -0.72 18.17
N LEU A 74 -10.43 -0.66 17.66
CA LEU A 74 -10.90 0.33 16.69
C LEU A 74 -11.97 1.27 17.28
N ARG A 75 -12.25 1.20 18.59
CA ARG A 75 -13.11 2.19 19.24
C ARG A 75 -12.37 3.53 19.27
N PRO A 76 -13.02 4.64 18.83
CA PRO A 76 -12.50 5.96 19.10
C PRO A 76 -12.37 6.12 20.61
N THR A 77 -11.19 6.49 21.10
CA THR A 77 -11.04 7.02 22.46
C THR A 77 -11.78 8.35 22.48
N SER A 78 -12.93 8.36 23.15
CA SER A 78 -13.64 9.58 23.56
C SER A 78 -12.76 10.46 24.42
#